data_AF-A0A2M7XTQ4-F1
#
_entry.id   AF-A0A2M7XTQ4-F1
#
_cell.length_a   1.000
_cell.length_b   1.000
_cell.length_c   1.000
_cell.angle_alpha   90.00
_cell.angle_beta   90.00
_cell.angle_gamma   90.00
#
_symmetry.space_group_name_H-M   'P 1'
#
loop_
_entity.id
_entity.type
_entity.pdbx_description
1 polymer ?
#
loop_
_entity_poly.entity_id
_entity_poly.type
_entity_poly.pdbx_seq_one_letter_code
_entity_poly.pdbx_strand_id
1 'polypeptide(L)'
;MISERVIMQPKRTNKFYDNHEFIHSPDGRIVRILAEYTGPQQLFRKKKVKDTVVFFGSARLKPQDVADLALSQAQANSAPETELAKLRRAVHTAQYYEKARELSRRMTEWSMGLKNGQRRFIVATGGGPGIMEAANR
;
A
#
# COMPACT_ATOMS: atom_id res chain seq x y z
N MET A 1 57.71 40.80 8.06
CA MET A 1 56.77 40.47 6.97
C MET A 1 56.11 39.15 7.32
N ILE A 2 54.82 39.21 7.63
CA ILE A 2 54.04 38.11 8.20
C ILE A 2 53.56 37.24 7.02
N SER A 3 54.00 35.98 6.98
CA SER A 3 53.55 34.98 6.02
C SER A 3 52.13 34.56 6.38
N GLU A 4 51.15 34.94 5.56
CA GLU A 4 49.77 34.44 5.66
C GLU A 4 49.76 32.92 5.54
N ARG A 5 49.31 32.24 6.60
CA ARG A 5 48.99 30.82 6.55
C ARG A 5 47.66 30.65 5.83
N VAL A 6 47.69 30.07 4.63
CA VAL A 6 46.51 29.58 3.94
C VAL A 6 45.93 28.43 4.76
N ILE A 7 44.81 28.68 5.45
CA ILE A 7 44.04 27.64 6.15
C ILE A 7 43.30 26.83 5.08
N MET A 8 43.84 25.68 4.68
CA MET A 8 43.09 24.71 3.87
C MET A 8 41.92 24.18 4.70
N GLN A 9 40.71 24.65 4.39
CA GLN A 9 39.48 24.05 4.91
C GLN A 9 39.44 22.58 4.48
N PRO A 10 39.23 21.62 5.39
CA PRO A 10 39.18 20.21 5.02
C PRO A 10 38.02 20.00 4.04
N LYS A 11 38.36 19.52 2.83
CA LYS A 11 37.38 19.20 1.80
C LYS A 11 36.49 18.09 2.37
N ARG A 12 35.25 18.43 2.74
CA ARG A 12 34.27 17.45 3.22
C ARG A 12 34.08 16.41 2.13
N THR A 13 34.62 15.21 2.34
CA THR A 13 34.33 14.06 1.49
C THR A 13 32.87 13.71 1.66
N ASN A 14 32.15 13.50 0.55
CA ASN A 14 30.80 12.97 0.62
C ASN A 14 30.84 11.65 1.37
N LYS A 15 29.89 11.47 2.28
CA LYS A 15 29.82 10.24 3.07
C LYS A 15 29.45 9.11 2.12
N PHE A 16 29.98 7.92 2.38
CA PHE A 16 29.82 6.80 1.44
C PHE A 16 28.37 6.33 1.30
N TYR A 17 27.53 6.56 2.31
CA TYR A 17 26.09 6.28 2.24
C TYR A 17 25.31 7.29 1.36
N ASP A 18 25.91 8.44 1.02
CA ASP A 18 25.36 9.39 0.05
C ASP A 18 25.84 9.08 -1.39
N ASN A 19 26.74 8.09 -1.57
CA ASN A 19 27.20 7.69 -2.89
C ASN A 19 26.13 6.84 -3.60
N HIS A 20 25.51 7.43 -4.61
CA HIS A 20 24.44 6.79 -5.39
C HIS A 20 24.91 5.51 -6.11
N GLU A 21 26.11 5.52 -6.69
CA GLU A 21 26.67 4.36 -7.39
C GLU A 21 26.82 3.18 -6.43
N PHE A 22 27.33 3.42 -5.23
CA PHE A 22 27.43 2.40 -4.19
C PHE A 22 26.05 1.89 -3.73
N ILE A 23 25.11 2.78 -3.36
CA ILE A 23 23.80 2.39 -2.81
C ILE A 23 22.99 1.53 -3.80
N HIS A 24 23.11 1.80 -5.09
CA HIS A 24 22.39 1.08 -6.15
C HIS A 24 23.17 -0.11 -6.73
N SER A 25 24.43 -0.32 -6.30
CA SER A 25 25.23 -1.50 -6.64
C SER A 25 24.72 -2.77 -5.92
N PRO A 26 25.23 -3.96 -6.30
CA PRO A 26 25.03 -5.20 -5.54
C PRO A 26 25.48 -5.09 -4.07
N ASP A 27 26.60 -4.41 -3.80
CA ASP A 27 27.14 -4.26 -2.44
C ASP A 27 26.24 -3.38 -1.56
N GLY A 28 25.59 -2.38 -2.16
CA GLY A 28 24.60 -1.51 -1.51
C GLY A 28 23.30 -2.22 -1.12
N ARG A 29 23.06 -3.45 -1.57
CA ARG A 29 21.81 -4.20 -1.30
C ARG A 29 21.52 -4.34 0.20
N ILE A 30 22.55 -4.58 1.02
CA ILE A 30 22.39 -4.74 2.48
C ILE A 30 21.83 -3.45 3.09
N VAL A 31 22.34 -2.30 2.65
CA VAL A 31 21.87 -0.98 3.10
C VAL A 31 20.42 -0.76 2.69
N ARG A 32 20.05 -1.09 1.44
CA ARG A 32 18.66 -0.96 0.97
C ARG A 32 17.68 -1.85 1.71
N ILE A 33 18.04 -3.12 1.98
CA ILE A 33 17.19 -4.01 2.78
C ILE A 33 16.99 -3.45 4.19
N LEU A 34 18.05 -2.98 4.84
CA LEU A 34 17.95 -2.40 6.17
C LEU A 34 17.10 -1.12 6.16
N ALA A 35 17.23 -0.28 5.12
CA ALA A 35 16.43 0.92 4.96
C ALA A 35 14.93 0.60 4.76
N GLU A 36 14.61 -0.34 3.88
CA GLU A 36 13.23 -0.79 3.64
C GLU A 36 12.60 -1.50 4.84
N TYR A 37 13.42 -2.03 5.77
CA TYR A 37 12.92 -2.57 7.02
C TYR A 37 12.72 -1.47 8.08
N THR A 38 13.74 -0.65 8.32
CA THR A 38 13.78 0.31 9.44
C THR A 38 12.97 1.59 9.16
N GLY A 39 12.91 2.03 7.91
CA GLY A 39 12.16 3.22 7.47
C GLY A 39 10.66 3.09 7.73
N PRO A 40 9.98 2.05 7.21
CA PRO A 40 8.57 1.80 7.50
C PRO A 40 8.30 1.59 8.99
N GLN A 41 9.18 0.87 9.69
CA GLN A 41 9.06 0.68 11.14
C GLN A 41 9.12 2.01 11.91
N GLN A 42 10.02 2.93 11.52
CA GLN A 42 10.07 4.28 12.08
C GLN A 42 8.78 5.06 11.81
N LEU A 43 8.22 4.94 10.60
CA LEU A 43 6.98 5.60 10.24
C LEU A 43 5.80 5.08 11.07
N PHE A 44 5.65 3.77 11.22
CA PHE A 44 4.63 3.16 12.06
C PHE A 44 4.71 3.63 13.52
N ARG A 45 5.92 3.69 14.10
CA ARG A 45 6.13 4.25 15.44
C ARG A 45 5.69 5.72 15.53
N LYS A 46 6.11 6.57 14.59
CA LYS A 46 5.73 8.00 14.55
C LYS A 46 4.22 8.19 14.43
N LYS A 47 3.56 7.35 13.63
CA LYS A 47 2.10 7.38 13.41
C LYS A 47 1.31 6.63 14.49
N LYS A 48 1.97 6.07 15.50
CA LYS A 48 1.36 5.29 16.59
C LYS A 48 0.56 4.09 16.08
N VAL A 49 0.97 3.49 14.97
CA VAL A 49 0.42 2.21 14.47
C VAL A 49 0.98 1.09 15.35
N LYS A 50 0.09 0.38 16.06
CA LYS A 50 0.46 -0.68 17.00
C LYS A 50 -0.28 -1.98 16.71
N ASP A 51 -1.60 -1.90 16.69
CA ASP A 51 -2.49 -3.04 16.48
C ASP A 51 -3.08 -2.93 15.07
N THR A 52 -2.93 -3.98 14.26
CA THR A 52 -3.43 -3.98 12.87
C THR A 52 -4.25 -5.22 12.60
N VAL A 53 -5.27 -5.06 11.76
CA VAL A 53 -5.99 -6.19 11.16
C VAL A 53 -5.64 -6.23 9.69
N VAL A 54 -5.06 -7.35 9.26
CA VAL A 54 -4.60 -7.52 7.88
C VAL A 54 -5.71 -8.15 7.05
N PHE A 55 -6.13 -7.45 6.00
CA PHE A 55 -7.07 -7.97 5.01
C PHE A 55 -6.32 -8.55 3.83
N PHE A 56 -6.66 -9.79 3.48
CA PHE A 56 -6.18 -10.47 2.28
C PHE A 56 -7.36 -10.74 1.34
N GLY A 57 -7.10 -10.69 0.04
CA GLY A 57 -8.10 -11.06 -0.95
C GLY A 57 -7.65 -10.83 -2.38
N SER A 58 -8.51 -11.19 -3.32
CA SER A 58 -8.22 -11.11 -4.74
C SER A 58 -8.07 -9.67 -5.23
N ALA A 59 -7.04 -9.43 -6.04
CA ALA A 59 -6.79 -8.16 -6.73
C ALA A 59 -7.68 -7.95 -7.97
N ARG A 60 -8.47 -8.96 -8.38
CA ARG A 60 -9.22 -8.96 -9.63
C ARG A 60 -10.67 -8.50 -9.49
N LEU A 61 -11.18 -8.41 -8.26
CA LEU A 61 -12.57 -8.01 -8.03
C LEU A 61 -12.73 -6.53 -8.36
N LYS A 62 -13.91 -6.18 -8.83
CA LYS A 62 -14.33 -4.81 -9.12
C LYS A 62 -15.49 -4.44 -8.21
N PRO A 63 -15.69 -3.14 -7.94
CA PRO A 63 -16.94 -2.63 -7.38
C PRO A 63 -18.17 -3.15 -8.16
N GLN A 64 -19.28 -3.32 -7.46
CA GLN A 64 -20.51 -3.91 -8.03
C GLN A 64 -21.02 -3.10 -9.23
N ASP A 65 -21.12 -1.78 -9.08
CA ASP A 65 -21.54 -0.83 -10.13
C ASP A 65 -20.67 -0.93 -11.39
N VAL A 66 -19.34 -1.04 -11.22
CA VAL A 66 -18.39 -1.17 -12.33
C VAL A 66 -18.56 -2.52 -13.04
N ALA A 67 -18.75 -3.60 -12.29
CA ALA A 67 -18.95 -4.93 -12.86
C ALA A 67 -20.27 -5.03 -13.65
N ASP A 68 -21.35 -4.47 -13.09
CA ASP A 68 -22.67 -4.46 -13.71
C ASP A 68 -22.67 -3.63 -15.00
N LEU A 69 -22.09 -2.43 -14.97
CA LEU A 69 -21.95 -1.58 -16.15
C LEU A 69 -21.18 -2.29 -17.27
N ALA A 70 -20.07 -2.95 -16.93
CA ALA A 70 -19.27 -3.68 -17.92
C ALA A 70 -20.07 -4.82 -18.57
N LEU A 71 -20.87 -5.55 -17.80
CA LEU A 71 -21.73 -6.60 -18.33
C LEU A 71 -22.82 -6.02 -19.24
N SER A 72 -23.52 -4.96 -18.82
CA SER A 72 -24.57 -4.33 -19.63
C SER A 72 -24.05 -3.77 -20.95
N GLN A 73 -22.86 -3.15 -20.95
CA GLN A 73 -22.21 -2.64 -22.16
C GLN A 73 -21.83 -3.78 -23.11
N ALA A 74 -21.25 -4.87 -22.60
CA ALA A 74 -20.90 -6.03 -23.41
C ALA A 74 -22.14 -6.69 -24.05
N GLN A 75 -23.26 -6.74 -23.32
CA GLN A 75 -24.54 -7.23 -23.85
C GLN A 75 -25.08 -6.32 -24.96
N ALA A 76 -25.07 -5.00 -24.75
CA ALA A 76 -25.52 -4.02 -25.75
C ALA A 76 -24.70 -4.11 -27.05
N ASN A 77 -23.40 -4.37 -26.94
CA ASN A 77 -22.50 -4.53 -28.08
C ASN A 77 -22.53 -5.94 -28.69
N SER A 78 -23.41 -6.84 -28.22
CA SER A 78 -23.50 -8.23 -28.68
C SER A 78 -22.13 -8.95 -28.62
N ALA A 79 -21.40 -8.75 -27.53
CA ALA A 79 -20.11 -9.37 -27.31
C ALA A 79 -20.20 -10.91 -27.33
N PRO A 80 -19.10 -11.62 -27.67
CA PRO A 80 -19.09 -13.07 -27.70
C PRO A 80 -19.51 -13.68 -26.35
N GLU A 81 -20.20 -14.83 -26.39
CA GLU A 81 -20.67 -15.51 -25.17
C GLU A 81 -19.52 -15.86 -24.20
N THR A 82 -18.31 -16.10 -24.71
CA THR A 82 -17.11 -16.34 -23.89
C THR A 82 -16.71 -15.12 -23.04
N GLU A 83 -16.96 -13.91 -23.52
CA GLU A 83 -16.73 -12.66 -22.79
C GLU A 83 -17.85 -12.40 -21.80
N LEU A 84 -19.11 -12.56 -22.23
CA LEU A 84 -20.28 -12.43 -21.37
C LEU A 84 -20.22 -13.37 -20.16
N ALA A 85 -19.79 -14.62 -20.36
CA ALA A 85 -19.61 -15.58 -19.26
C ALA A 85 -18.57 -15.11 -18.23
N LYS A 86 -17.46 -14.49 -18.66
CA LYS A 86 -16.45 -13.92 -17.76
C LYS A 86 -17.02 -12.75 -16.96
N LEU A 87 -17.75 -11.85 -17.61
CA LEU A 87 -18.36 -10.68 -16.99
C LEU A 87 -19.46 -11.07 -16.00
N ARG A 88 -20.31 -12.05 -16.32
CA ARG A 88 -21.29 -12.60 -15.37
C ARG A 88 -20.61 -13.16 -14.11
N ARG A 89 -19.47 -13.84 -14.27
CA ARG A 89 -18.68 -14.32 -13.12
C ARG A 89 -18.06 -13.16 -12.32
N ALA A 90 -17.63 -12.10 -13.00
CA ALA A 90 -17.11 -10.90 -12.34
C ALA A 90 -18.20 -10.22 -11.51
N VAL A 91 -19.39 -10.02 -12.07
CA VAL A 91 -20.59 -9.51 -11.35
C VAL A 91 -20.91 -10.38 -10.13
N HIS A 92 -20.95 -11.70 -10.31
CA HIS A 92 -21.25 -12.61 -9.19
C HIS A 92 -20.26 -12.49 -8.02
N THR A 93 -18.99 -12.22 -8.32
CA THR A 93 -17.95 -12.07 -7.30
C THR A 93 -17.75 -10.62 -6.82
N ALA A 94 -18.31 -9.63 -7.52
CA ALA A 94 -18.21 -8.21 -7.16
C ALA A 94 -18.86 -7.89 -5.81
N GLN A 95 -19.89 -8.64 -5.41
CA GLN A 95 -20.48 -8.51 -4.07
C GLN A 95 -19.44 -8.64 -2.94
N TYR A 96 -18.39 -9.44 -3.11
CA TYR A 96 -17.36 -9.61 -2.07
C TYR A 96 -16.49 -8.35 -1.92
N TYR A 97 -16.38 -7.52 -2.96
CA TYR A 97 -15.80 -6.18 -2.85
C TYR A 97 -16.59 -5.35 -1.82
N GLU A 98 -17.91 -5.27 -1.99
CA GLU A 98 -18.76 -4.52 -1.05
C GLU A 98 -18.77 -5.14 0.35
N LYS A 99 -18.73 -6.46 0.47
CA LYS A 99 -18.62 -7.12 1.78
C LYS A 99 -17.30 -6.81 2.48
N ALA A 100 -16.18 -6.75 1.75
CA ALA A 100 -14.89 -6.38 2.32
C ALA A 100 -14.87 -4.92 2.81
N ARG A 101 -15.45 -4.01 2.02
CA ARG A 101 -15.62 -2.61 2.39
C ARG A 101 -16.46 -2.46 3.65
N GLU A 102 -17.62 -3.12 3.68
CA GLU A 102 -18.52 -3.07 4.83
C GLU A 102 -17.89 -3.69 6.09
N LEU A 103 -17.17 -4.80 5.94
CA LEU A 103 -16.43 -5.40 7.05
C LEU A 103 -15.38 -4.42 7.61
N SER A 104 -14.58 -3.80 6.73
CA SER A 104 -13.56 -2.82 7.13
C SER A 104 -14.16 -1.62 7.87
N ARG A 105 -15.28 -1.07 7.36
CA ARG A 105 -16.03 0.00 8.02
C ARG A 105 -16.47 -0.40 9.43
N ARG A 106 -17.13 -1.55 9.57
CA ARG A 106 -17.61 -2.06 10.86
C ARG A 106 -16.48 -2.31 11.85
N MET A 107 -15.35 -2.84 11.38
CA MET A 107 -14.16 -3.05 12.20
C MET A 107 -13.56 -1.73 12.68
N THR A 108 -13.51 -0.72 11.79
CA THR A 108 -13.01 0.62 12.13
C THR A 108 -13.92 1.29 13.16
N GLU A 109 -15.24 1.27 12.95
CA GLU A 109 -16.23 1.82 13.89
C GLU A 109 -16.15 1.15 15.26
N TRP A 110 -16.10 -0.18 15.29
CA TRP A 110 -15.89 -0.95 16.51
C TRP A 110 -14.58 -0.54 17.20
N SER A 111 -13.47 -0.45 16.45
CA SER A 111 -12.18 -0.08 17.02
C SER A 111 -12.15 1.35 17.57
N MET A 112 -12.91 2.28 16.98
CA MET A 112 -13.03 3.65 17.47
C MET A 112 -13.83 3.73 18.77
N GLY A 113 -14.75 2.79 19.01
CA GLY A 113 -15.54 2.69 20.24
C GLY A 113 -14.82 2.09 21.44
N LEU A 114 -13.57 1.63 21.31
CA LEU A 114 -12.82 1.00 22.40
C LEU A 114 -12.43 2.04 23.47
N LYS A 115 -12.79 1.76 24.73
CA LYS A 115 -12.59 2.66 25.89
C LYS A 115 -11.13 3.01 26.19
N ASN A 116 -10.19 2.21 25.70
CA ASN A 116 -8.76 2.44 25.84
C ASN A 116 -8.18 3.00 24.53
N GLY A 117 -8.31 4.32 24.32
CA GLY A 117 -7.92 5.04 23.09
C GLY A 117 -6.46 4.93 22.63
N GLN A 118 -5.65 4.10 23.31
CA GLN A 118 -4.27 3.75 22.98
C GLN A 118 -4.13 2.53 22.06
N ARG A 119 -5.16 1.70 21.90
CA ARG A 119 -5.14 0.49 21.07
C ARG A 119 -6.27 0.53 20.05
N ARG A 120 -6.02 1.21 18.94
CA ARG A 120 -6.92 1.21 17.78
C ARG A 120 -6.37 0.21 16.78
N PHE A 121 -7.20 -0.74 16.39
CA PHE A 121 -6.94 -1.66 15.29
C PHE A 121 -7.04 -0.89 13.97
N ILE A 122 -5.93 -0.82 13.26
CA ILE A 122 -5.83 -0.16 11.96
C ILE A 122 -5.91 -1.22 10.87
N VAL A 123 -6.70 -0.95 9.83
CA VAL A 123 -6.78 -1.81 8.65
C VAL A 123 -5.47 -1.72 7.88
N ALA A 124 -4.90 -2.88 7.55
CA ALA A 124 -3.69 -3.01 6.75
C ALA A 124 -3.93 -3.97 5.58
N THR A 125 -3.33 -3.67 4.44
CA THR A 125 -3.48 -4.45 3.20
C THR A 125 -2.17 -4.45 2.43
N GLY A 126 -2.09 -5.24 1.35
CA GLY A 126 -0.98 -5.16 0.39
C GLY A 126 -1.02 -3.94 -0.55
N GLY A 127 -2.03 -3.06 -0.44
CA GLY A 127 -2.14 -1.82 -1.23
C GLY A 127 -2.56 -1.99 -2.69
N GLY A 128 -2.94 -3.19 -3.12
CA GLY A 128 -3.41 -3.45 -4.49
C GLY A 128 -4.90 -3.19 -4.72
N PRO A 129 -5.41 -3.42 -5.95
CA PRO A 129 -6.83 -3.29 -6.28
C PRO A 129 -7.70 -4.40 -5.65
N GLY A 130 -9.00 -4.36 -5.92
CA GLY A 130 -9.93 -5.41 -5.51
C GLY A 130 -10.20 -5.40 -4.01
N ILE A 131 -10.10 -6.55 -3.33
CA ILE A 131 -10.45 -6.64 -1.90
C ILE A 131 -9.56 -5.74 -1.02
N MET A 132 -8.28 -5.58 -1.38
CA MET A 132 -7.36 -4.70 -0.67
C MET A 132 -7.79 -3.24 -0.78
N GLU A 133 -8.13 -2.79 -1.98
CA GLU A 133 -8.69 -1.46 -2.21
C GLU A 133 -10.02 -1.29 -1.45
N ALA A 134 -10.93 -2.26 -1.55
CA ALA A 134 -12.21 -2.23 -0.86
C ALA A 134 -12.05 -2.05 0.64
N ALA A 135 -11.09 -2.75 1.26
CA ALA A 135 -10.83 -2.63 2.69
C ALA A 135 -10.23 -1.26 3.09
N ASN A 136 -9.55 -0.56 2.19
CA ASN A 136 -9.00 0.78 2.49
C ASN A 136 -10.01 1.93 2.22
N ARG A 137 -11.19 1.64 1.67
CA ARG A 137 -12.26 2.60 1.35
C ARG A 137 -13.38 2.61 2.39
#